data_AF-A0A378WF64-F1
#
_entry.id   AF-A0A378WF64-F1
#
_cell.length_a   1.000
_cell.length_b   1.000
_cell.length_c   1.000
_cell.angle_alpha   90.00
_cell.angle_beta   90.00
_cell.angle_gamma   90.00
#
_symmetry.space_group_name_H-M   'P 1'
#
loop_
_entity.id
_entity.type
_entity.pdbx_description
1 polymer ?
#
loop_
_entity_poly.entity_id
_entity_poly.type
_entity_poly.pdbx_seq_one_letter_code
_entity_poly.pdbx_strand_id
1 'polypeptide(L)'
;MLVVANNIGLGWLPASVRLPRPDSAMLASSHVFAHGDIPAAVRMSWIGQPVRAVQAWAVATGDPLILLAAFEQAIGLNDVSRVEVHTVSPDDLPAQDTMIGGLERLEVVDPELAGEVEGKTVAALASLLPSAAEQVTADPTRASDLWLNVTLSLSPELDTTVRMAAWKAFCEAQLAGAEAAVRAATDAQDARDRYSDYGYWQWNLDQLKVPASA
;
A
#
# COMPACT_ATOMS: atom_id res chain seq x y z
N MET A 1 10.54 -1.62 15.58
CA MET A 1 9.95 -1.23 14.29
C MET A 1 8.55 -1.79 14.23
N LEU A 2 7.60 -1.00 13.72
CA LEU A 2 6.24 -1.43 13.39
C LEU A 2 6.23 -1.87 11.92
N VAL A 3 5.75 -3.08 11.66
CA VAL A 3 5.60 -3.60 10.29
C VAL A 3 4.14 -3.92 10.05
N VAL A 4 3.59 -3.37 8.97
CA VAL A 4 2.18 -3.55 8.62
C VAL A 4 2.01 -4.38 7.36
N ALA A 5 0.94 -5.16 7.33
CA ALA A 5 0.50 -5.92 6.18
C ALA A 5 -1.03 -5.85 6.08
N ASN A 6 -1.54 -6.04 4.88
CA ASN A 6 -2.98 -6.06 4.59
C ASN A 6 -3.33 -7.32 3.77
N ASN A 7 -4.62 -7.63 3.67
CA ASN A 7 -5.13 -8.78 2.92
C ASN A 7 -5.64 -8.45 1.51
N ILE A 8 -5.58 -7.19 1.08
CA ILE A 8 -6.27 -6.69 -0.13
C ILE A 8 -5.35 -6.72 -1.35
N GLY A 9 -4.15 -6.16 -1.22
CA GLY A 9 -3.25 -5.95 -2.35
C GLY A 9 -1.83 -5.64 -1.92
N LEU A 10 -0.95 -5.49 -2.91
CA LEU A 10 0.42 -5.03 -2.68
C LEU A 10 0.34 -3.64 -2.04
N GLY A 11 1.10 -3.38 -0.98
CA GLY A 11 1.20 -2.07 -0.33
C GLY A 11 -0.10 -1.32 -0.01
N TRP A 12 -1.27 -1.95 -0.02
CA TRP A 12 -2.55 -1.27 0.18
C TRP A 12 -2.59 -0.60 1.55
N LEU A 13 -2.79 0.72 1.54
CA LEU A 13 -2.99 1.56 2.71
C LEU A 13 -4.09 2.57 2.36
N PRO A 14 -5.19 2.64 3.13
CA PRO A 14 -6.23 3.63 2.88
C PRO A 14 -5.69 5.05 2.95
N ALA A 15 -6.20 5.96 2.11
CA ALA A 15 -5.75 7.35 2.06
C ALA A 15 -5.97 8.12 3.38
N SER A 16 -6.86 7.65 4.26
CA SER A 16 -7.10 8.21 5.60
C SER A 16 -6.16 7.65 6.68
N VAL A 17 -5.45 6.57 6.40
CA VAL A 17 -4.54 5.96 7.38
C VAL A 17 -3.19 6.66 7.32
N ARG A 18 -2.62 6.89 8.50
CA ARG A 18 -1.25 7.40 8.69
C ARG A 18 -0.52 6.47 9.63
N LEU A 19 0.68 6.04 9.26
CA LEU A 19 1.51 5.20 10.14
C LEU A 19 2.36 6.08 11.07
N PRO A 20 2.70 5.64 12.30
CA PRO A 20 3.58 6.42 13.18
C PRO A 20 4.91 6.78 12.50
N ARG A 21 5.33 8.05 12.63
CA ARG A 21 6.68 8.47 12.26
C ARG A 21 7.71 7.97 13.29
N PRO A 22 8.96 7.74 12.88
CA PRO A 22 10.02 7.32 13.79
C PRO A 22 10.26 8.28 14.97
N ASP A 23 9.95 9.57 14.84
CA ASP A 23 10.19 10.59 15.86
C ASP A 23 9.10 10.67 16.95
N SER A 24 7.88 10.22 16.68
CA SER A 24 6.77 10.29 17.65
C SER A 24 6.79 9.16 18.69
N ALA A 25 7.50 8.05 18.42
CA ALA A 25 7.57 6.89 19.32
C ALA A 25 8.89 6.08 19.26
N MET A 26 9.94 6.54 18.56
CA MET A 26 11.14 5.73 18.24
C MET A 26 10.81 4.42 17.50
N LEU A 27 9.64 4.34 16.87
CA LEU A 27 9.19 3.20 16.09
C LEU A 27 9.20 3.60 14.61
N ALA A 28 10.22 3.14 13.87
CA ALA A 28 10.12 3.13 12.41
C ALA A 28 8.88 2.32 12.00
N SER A 29 8.16 2.77 10.96
CA SER A 29 7.02 2.05 10.40
C SER A 29 7.32 1.68 8.95
N SER A 30 7.00 0.45 8.55
CA SER A 30 7.17 -0.01 7.17
C SER A 30 6.01 -0.92 6.75
N HIS A 31 5.68 -0.91 5.46
CA HIS A 31 4.80 -1.93 4.89
C HIS A 31 5.65 -3.11 4.42
N VAL A 32 5.21 -4.36 4.66
CA VAL A 32 5.94 -5.57 4.20
C VAL A 32 6.33 -5.57 2.72
N PHE A 33 5.58 -4.87 1.85
CA PHE A 33 5.86 -4.80 0.42
C PHE A 33 6.79 -3.66 -0.01
N ALA A 34 7.12 -2.72 0.89
CA ALA A 34 8.04 -1.60 0.63
C ALA A 34 9.51 -2.04 0.50
N HIS A 35 9.83 -3.26 0.90
CA HIS A 35 11.18 -3.81 0.92
C HIS A 35 11.58 -4.40 -0.44
N GLY A 36 12.17 -3.54 -1.28
CA GLY A 36 12.63 -3.87 -2.64
C GLY A 36 13.70 -4.96 -2.71
N ASP A 37 14.47 -5.13 -1.63
CA ASP A 37 15.54 -6.10 -1.43
C ASP A 37 15.05 -7.56 -1.31
N ILE A 38 13.80 -7.77 -0.90
CA ILE A 38 13.20 -9.11 -0.82
C ILE A 38 12.79 -9.56 -2.23
N PRO A 39 13.12 -10.78 -2.72
CA PRO A 39 12.73 -11.19 -4.07
C PRO A 39 11.23 -11.09 -4.33
N ALA A 40 10.83 -10.58 -5.51
CA ALA A 40 9.41 -10.34 -5.82
C ALA A 40 8.56 -11.61 -5.74
N ALA A 41 9.08 -12.76 -6.21
CA ALA A 41 8.37 -14.04 -6.09
C ALA A 41 8.03 -14.40 -4.63
N VAL A 42 8.91 -14.06 -3.69
CA VAL A 42 8.65 -14.23 -2.25
C VAL A 42 7.55 -13.28 -1.81
N ARG A 43 7.64 -11.99 -2.14
CA ARG A 43 6.61 -10.99 -1.78
C ARG A 43 5.23 -11.37 -2.33
N MET A 44 5.15 -11.82 -3.60
CA MET A 44 3.88 -12.22 -4.22
C MET A 44 3.21 -13.40 -3.52
N SER A 45 3.98 -14.27 -2.85
CA SER A 45 3.43 -15.37 -2.07
C SER A 45 2.65 -14.95 -0.81
N TRP A 46 2.74 -13.66 -0.44
CA TRP A 46 2.13 -13.09 0.76
C TRP A 46 0.76 -12.46 0.51
N ILE A 47 0.37 -12.27 -0.76
CA ILE A 47 -0.90 -11.62 -1.12
C ILE A 47 -2.07 -12.36 -0.47
N GLY A 48 -2.93 -11.61 0.23
CA GLY A 48 -4.08 -12.14 0.95
C GLY A 48 -3.74 -12.85 2.28
N GLN A 49 -2.47 -12.91 2.68
CA GLN A 49 -2.01 -13.61 3.88
C GLN A 49 -1.20 -12.67 4.78
N PRO A 50 -1.84 -11.69 5.46
CA PRO A 50 -1.14 -10.63 6.19
C PRO A 50 -0.26 -11.16 7.34
N VAL A 51 -0.70 -12.16 8.10
CA VAL A 51 0.10 -12.76 9.19
C VAL A 51 1.34 -13.45 8.64
N ARG A 52 1.19 -14.30 7.63
CA ARG A 52 2.31 -14.91 6.90
C ARG A 52 3.25 -13.85 6.33
N ALA A 53 2.73 -12.74 5.81
CA ALA A 53 3.52 -11.66 5.24
C ALA A 53 4.48 -11.07 6.27
N VAL A 54 3.99 -10.75 7.48
CA VAL A 54 4.81 -10.20 8.57
C VAL A 54 5.85 -11.22 9.05
N GLN A 55 5.45 -12.49 9.19
CA GLN A 55 6.38 -13.57 9.58
C GLN A 55 7.49 -13.78 8.55
N ALA A 56 7.13 -13.85 7.26
CA ALA A 56 8.09 -14.04 6.19
C ALA A 56 9.00 -12.81 5.98
N TRP A 57 8.44 -11.61 6.18
CA TRP A 57 9.22 -10.37 6.20
C TRP A 57 10.29 -10.41 7.29
N ALA A 58 9.94 -10.80 8.52
CA ALA A 58 10.88 -10.91 9.64
C ALA A 58 12.00 -11.92 9.36
N VAL A 59 11.68 -13.05 8.73
CA VAL A 59 12.69 -14.03 8.29
C VAL A 59 13.61 -13.44 7.21
N ALA A 60 13.07 -12.68 6.26
CA ALA A 60 13.82 -12.13 5.14
C ALA A 60 14.78 -11.00 5.55
N THR A 61 14.37 -10.15 6.50
CA THR A 61 15.19 -9.04 7.00
C THR A 61 16.11 -9.43 8.15
N GLY A 62 15.84 -10.57 8.80
CA GLY A 62 16.54 -11.00 10.02
C GLY A 62 16.09 -10.24 11.27
N ASP A 63 15.07 -9.38 11.16
CA ASP A 63 14.51 -8.66 12.29
C ASP A 63 13.57 -9.56 13.10
N PRO A 64 13.70 -9.64 14.44
CA PRO A 64 12.88 -10.53 15.24
C PRO A 64 11.42 -10.05 15.30
N LEU A 65 10.48 -10.95 14.98
CA LEU A 65 9.05 -10.74 15.21
C LEU A 65 8.71 -11.10 16.66
N ILE A 66 8.57 -10.09 17.51
CA ILE A 66 8.30 -10.26 18.95
C ILE A 66 6.80 -10.25 19.29
N LEU A 67 6.01 -9.45 18.58
CA LEU A 67 4.59 -9.23 18.82
C LEU A 67 3.84 -9.19 17.49
N LEU A 68 2.74 -9.93 17.41
CA LEU A 68 1.79 -9.90 16.31
C LEU A 68 0.45 -9.38 16.82
N ALA A 69 0.01 -8.21 16.31
CA ALA A 69 -1.31 -7.65 16.58
C ALA A 69 -2.21 -7.79 15.35
N ALA A 70 -3.32 -8.52 15.46
CA ALA A 70 -4.24 -8.75 14.34
C ALA A 70 -5.64 -9.12 14.81
N PHE A 71 -6.65 -8.94 13.95
CA PHE A 71 -7.98 -9.48 14.18
C PHE A 71 -7.96 -11.02 14.21
N GLU A 72 -8.86 -11.63 14.99
CA GLU A 72 -8.93 -13.09 15.17
C GLU A 72 -9.03 -13.84 13.82
N GLN A 73 -9.80 -13.30 12.88
CA GLN A 73 -9.99 -13.86 11.55
C GLN A 73 -8.69 -13.90 10.73
N ALA A 74 -7.77 -12.96 10.97
CA ALA A 74 -6.47 -12.93 10.30
C ALA A 74 -5.46 -13.89 10.95
N ILE A 75 -5.58 -14.16 12.25
CA ILE A 75 -4.71 -15.11 12.97
C ILE A 75 -5.04 -16.54 12.56
N GLY A 76 -6.33 -16.92 12.63
CA GLY A 76 -6.90 -18.25 12.43
C GLY A 76 -5.97 -19.37 11.92
N LEU A 77 -5.67 -19.39 10.62
CA LEU A 77 -4.99 -20.51 9.96
C LEU A 77 -3.45 -20.47 10.02
N ASN A 78 -2.85 -19.48 10.69
CA ASN A 78 -1.41 -19.29 10.71
C ASN A 78 -0.78 -19.94 11.95
N ASP A 79 0.39 -20.57 11.79
CA ASP A 79 1.20 -20.98 12.94
C ASP A 79 1.86 -19.75 13.56
N VAL A 80 1.37 -19.37 14.74
CA VAL A 80 1.85 -18.22 15.52
C VAL A 80 2.50 -18.63 16.84
N SER A 81 2.83 -19.93 17.00
CA SER A 81 3.32 -20.51 18.27
C SER A 81 4.63 -19.93 18.80
N ARG A 82 5.37 -19.20 17.97
CA ARG A 82 6.70 -18.63 18.27
C ARG A 82 6.70 -17.13 18.56
N VAL A 83 5.53 -16.50 18.56
CA VAL A 83 5.37 -15.05 18.66
C VAL A 83 4.31 -14.73 19.70
N GLU A 84 4.47 -13.62 20.44
CA GLU A 84 3.39 -13.11 21.27
C GLU A 84 2.24 -12.60 20.39
N VAL A 85 1.01 -13.03 20.67
CA VAL A 85 -0.15 -12.66 19.85
C VAL A 85 -1.11 -11.79 20.65
N HIS A 86 -1.42 -10.62 20.11
CA HIS A 86 -2.45 -9.73 20.63
C HIS A 86 -3.62 -9.69 19.64
N THR A 87 -4.77 -10.23 20.06
CA THR A 87 -5.99 -10.16 19.26
C THR A 87 -6.58 -8.76 19.37
N VAL A 88 -6.67 -8.07 18.23
CA VAL A 88 -7.23 -6.72 18.13
C VAL A 88 -8.74 -6.83 17.94
N SER A 89 -9.50 -6.05 18.71
CA SER A 89 -10.93 -5.81 18.51
C SER A 89 -11.18 -4.41 17.94
N PRO A 90 -12.37 -4.13 17.40
CA PRO A 90 -12.71 -2.77 16.95
C PRO A 90 -12.56 -1.70 18.04
N ASP A 91 -12.74 -2.06 19.30
CA ASP A 91 -12.62 -1.14 20.45
C ASP A 91 -11.17 -0.76 20.76
N ASP A 92 -10.20 -1.55 20.28
CA ASP A 92 -8.76 -1.28 20.42
C ASP A 92 -8.23 -0.33 19.34
N LEU A 93 -9.04 -0.02 18.31
CA LEU A 93 -8.62 0.87 17.23
C LEU A 93 -8.62 2.33 17.70
N PRO A 94 -7.58 3.12 17.36
CA PRO A 94 -7.57 4.54 17.65
C PRO A 94 -8.73 5.25 16.94
N ALA A 95 -9.29 6.26 17.60
CA ALA A 95 -10.28 7.13 16.97
C ALA A 95 -9.66 7.79 15.72
N GLN A 96 -10.42 7.84 14.61
CA GLN A 96 -9.90 8.19 13.28
C GLN A 96 -9.23 9.58 13.20
N ASP A 97 -9.54 10.47 14.14
CA ASP A 97 -9.04 11.84 14.25
C ASP A 97 -7.75 11.99 15.07
N THR A 98 -7.26 10.92 15.71
CA THR A 98 -6.12 11.00 16.65
C THR A 98 -4.73 10.87 16.02
N MET A 99 -4.63 10.44 14.76
CA MET A 99 -3.36 10.16 14.07
C MET A 99 -2.90 11.33 13.18
N ILE A 100 -3.05 12.56 13.67
CA ILE A 100 -2.57 13.77 12.99
C ILE A 100 -1.02 13.77 13.02
N GLY A 101 -0.38 13.61 11.86
CA GLY A 101 1.07 13.75 11.70
C GLY A 101 1.89 12.49 11.39
N GLY A 102 1.26 11.35 11.11
CA GLY A 102 1.97 10.14 10.68
C GLY A 102 2.50 10.18 9.23
N LEU A 103 3.18 9.10 8.82
CA LEU A 103 3.61 8.84 7.46
C LEU A 103 2.40 8.58 6.56
N GLU A 104 2.35 9.29 5.45
CA GLU A 104 1.37 9.06 4.39
C GLU A 104 1.69 7.80 3.58
N ARG A 105 0.71 7.32 2.81
CA ARG A 105 0.84 6.08 2.05
C ARG A 105 2.03 6.06 1.08
N LEU A 106 2.37 7.19 0.45
CA LEU A 106 3.56 7.27 -0.41
C LEU A 106 4.84 7.21 0.44
N GLU A 107 4.93 8.01 1.50
CA GLU A 107 6.09 8.01 2.41
C GLU A 107 6.37 6.62 3.02
N VAL A 108 5.34 5.80 3.21
CA VAL A 108 5.47 4.43 3.73
C VAL A 108 6.09 3.47 2.69
N VAL A 109 5.73 3.60 1.41
CA VAL A 109 6.14 2.64 0.37
C VAL A 109 7.31 3.10 -0.49
N ASP A 110 7.50 4.41 -0.60
CA ASP A 110 8.55 5.07 -1.37
C ASP A 110 8.91 6.44 -0.73
N PRO A 111 9.69 6.42 0.37
CA PRO A 111 10.08 7.65 1.06
C PRO A 111 10.98 8.57 0.22
N GLU A 112 11.71 8.01 -0.74
CA GLU A 112 12.56 8.78 -1.66
C GLU A 112 11.70 9.62 -2.58
N LEU A 113 10.72 9.01 -3.27
CA LEU A 113 9.79 9.72 -4.12
C LEU A 113 8.96 10.75 -3.32
N ALA A 114 8.53 10.40 -2.11
CA ALA A 114 7.82 11.35 -1.25
C ALA A 114 8.68 12.60 -0.95
N GLY A 115 9.96 12.43 -0.65
CA GLY A 115 10.90 13.53 -0.43
C GLY A 115 11.17 14.34 -1.70
N GLU A 116 11.20 13.71 -2.87
CA GLU A 116 11.37 14.42 -4.13
C GLU A 116 10.21 15.35 -4.46
N VAL A 117 8.97 14.94 -4.13
CA VAL A 117 7.73 15.70 -4.38
C VAL A 117 7.69 16.97 -3.54
N GLU A 118 8.32 16.95 -2.37
CA GLU A 118 8.38 18.10 -1.47
C GLU A 118 9.01 19.32 -2.15
N GLY A 119 8.39 20.49 -1.97
CA GLY A 119 8.87 21.75 -2.55
C GLY A 119 8.68 21.90 -4.06
N LYS A 120 8.26 20.88 -4.81
CA LYS A 120 7.98 21.02 -6.25
C LYS A 120 6.80 21.97 -6.51
N THR A 121 6.80 22.62 -7.68
CA THR A 121 5.70 23.47 -8.16
C THR A 121 4.68 22.64 -8.95
N VAL A 122 3.49 23.21 -9.21
CA VAL A 122 2.46 22.58 -10.05
C VAL A 122 3.03 22.17 -11.42
N ALA A 123 3.75 23.07 -12.08
CA ALA A 123 4.35 22.80 -13.39
C ALA A 123 5.42 21.70 -13.34
N ALA A 124 6.24 21.67 -12.28
CA ALA A 124 7.25 20.63 -12.11
C ALA A 124 6.59 19.25 -11.91
N LEU A 125 5.55 19.15 -11.08
CA LEU A 125 4.83 17.90 -10.85
C LEU A 125 4.10 17.42 -12.11
N ALA A 126 3.43 18.34 -12.82
CA ALA A 126 2.75 18.00 -14.08
C ALA A 126 3.73 17.50 -15.16
N SER A 127 4.98 17.98 -15.16
CA SER A 127 6.01 17.54 -16.11
C SER A 127 6.55 16.12 -15.85
N LEU A 128 6.29 15.56 -14.67
CA LEU A 128 6.67 14.18 -14.31
C LEU A 128 5.61 13.15 -14.72
N LEU A 129 4.43 13.60 -15.17
CA LEU A 129 3.38 12.70 -15.64
C LEU A 129 3.65 12.23 -17.08
N PRO A 130 3.09 11.08 -17.49
CA PRO A 130 3.09 10.64 -18.89
C PRO A 130 2.53 11.70 -19.84
N SER A 131 2.78 11.53 -21.14
CA SER A 131 2.32 12.51 -22.12
C SER A 131 0.78 12.53 -22.18
N ALA A 132 0.18 13.68 -22.50
CA ALA A 132 -1.29 13.79 -22.54
C ALA A 132 -1.96 12.87 -23.58
N ALA A 133 -1.22 12.39 -24.58
CA ALA A 133 -1.72 11.45 -25.59
C ALA A 133 -1.92 10.03 -25.05
N GLU A 134 -1.34 9.72 -23.88
CA GLU A 134 -1.41 8.41 -23.22
C GLU A 134 -2.48 8.37 -22.12
N GLN A 135 -3.28 9.44 -21.99
CA GLN A 135 -4.27 9.58 -20.93
C GLN A 135 -5.42 8.57 -21.04
N VAL A 136 -5.71 7.93 -19.91
CA VAL A 136 -6.95 7.19 -19.70
C VAL A 136 -7.90 8.06 -18.87
N THR A 137 -9.14 8.23 -19.31
CA THR A 137 -10.15 8.99 -18.56
C THR A 137 -10.58 8.21 -17.31
N ALA A 138 -10.59 8.88 -16.16
CA ALA A 138 -11.08 8.30 -14.92
C ALA A 138 -12.61 8.16 -14.91
N ASP A 139 -13.11 7.01 -14.45
CA ASP A 139 -14.53 6.72 -14.28
C ASP A 139 -14.80 6.25 -12.83
N PRO A 140 -15.48 7.07 -11.99
CA PRO A 140 -15.78 6.72 -10.60
C PRO A 140 -16.64 5.46 -10.43
N THR A 141 -17.55 5.19 -11.38
CA THR A 141 -18.40 3.99 -11.33
C THR A 141 -17.53 2.76 -11.54
N ARG A 142 -16.66 2.81 -12.55
CA ARG A 142 -15.66 1.77 -12.82
C ARG A 142 -14.74 1.53 -11.62
N ALA A 143 -14.30 2.57 -10.90
CA ALA A 143 -13.47 2.40 -9.71
C ALA A 143 -14.18 1.60 -8.60
N SER A 144 -15.47 1.86 -8.39
CA SER A 144 -16.29 1.14 -7.39
C SER A 144 -16.47 -0.34 -7.77
N ASP A 145 -16.75 -0.61 -9.04
CA ASP A 145 -16.87 -1.99 -9.55
C ASP A 145 -15.53 -2.75 -9.43
N LEU A 146 -14.42 -2.08 -9.71
CA LEU A 146 -13.08 -2.66 -9.58
C LEU A 146 -12.73 -2.94 -8.12
N TRP A 147 -13.13 -2.10 -7.18
CA TRP A 147 -12.96 -2.36 -5.75
C TRP A 147 -13.77 -3.58 -5.28
N LEU A 148 -15.00 -3.73 -5.76
CA LEU A 148 -15.81 -4.93 -5.51
C LEU A 148 -15.09 -6.17 -6.06
N ASN A 149 -14.55 -6.10 -7.28
CA ASN A 149 -13.78 -7.20 -7.87
C ASN A 149 -12.54 -7.56 -7.04
N VAL A 150 -11.79 -6.58 -6.53
CA VAL A 150 -10.68 -6.82 -5.60
C VAL A 150 -11.19 -7.55 -4.36
N THR A 151 -12.27 -7.07 -3.74
CA THR A 151 -12.85 -7.68 -2.54
C THR A 151 -13.29 -9.13 -2.77
N LEU A 152 -13.99 -9.40 -3.88
CA LEU A 152 -14.41 -10.76 -4.25
C LEU A 152 -13.21 -11.66 -4.56
N SER A 153 -12.12 -11.10 -5.10
CA SER A 153 -10.90 -11.86 -5.38
C SER A 153 -10.19 -12.36 -4.11
N LEU A 154 -10.46 -11.76 -2.94
CA LEU A 154 -9.84 -12.15 -1.67
C LEU A 154 -10.32 -13.51 -1.13
N SER A 155 -11.29 -14.15 -1.79
CA SER A 155 -11.70 -15.50 -1.46
C SER A 155 -10.49 -16.45 -1.47
N PRO A 156 -10.33 -17.30 -0.43
CA PRO A 156 -9.20 -18.24 -0.35
C PRO A 156 -9.21 -19.29 -1.47
N GLU A 157 -10.35 -19.52 -2.11
CA GLU A 157 -10.49 -20.48 -3.23
C GLU A 157 -9.96 -19.94 -4.56
N LEU A 158 -9.72 -18.64 -4.66
CA LEU A 158 -9.25 -18.02 -5.90
C LEU A 158 -7.72 -18.01 -5.98
N ASP A 159 -7.23 -18.27 -7.20
CA ASP A 159 -5.81 -18.25 -7.53
C ASP A 159 -5.21 -16.84 -7.31
N THR A 160 -3.95 -16.79 -6.88
CA THR A 160 -3.19 -15.54 -6.74
C THR A 160 -3.17 -14.73 -8.04
N THR A 161 -3.15 -15.37 -9.21
CA THR A 161 -3.21 -14.71 -10.51
C THR A 161 -4.51 -13.91 -10.69
N VAL A 162 -5.65 -14.44 -10.23
CA VAL A 162 -6.94 -13.75 -10.28
C VAL A 162 -6.93 -12.54 -9.34
N ARG A 163 -6.40 -12.70 -8.13
CA ARG A 163 -6.20 -11.59 -7.18
C ARG A 163 -5.31 -10.48 -7.75
N MET A 164 -4.18 -10.85 -8.34
CA MET A 164 -3.25 -9.91 -8.95
C MET A 164 -3.88 -9.18 -10.13
N ALA A 165 -4.66 -9.87 -10.97
CA ALA A 165 -5.36 -9.23 -12.09
C ALA A 165 -6.40 -8.21 -11.60
N ALA A 166 -7.19 -8.56 -10.57
CA ALA A 166 -8.16 -7.63 -9.97
C ALA A 166 -7.45 -6.41 -9.34
N TRP A 167 -6.38 -6.65 -8.59
CA TRP A 167 -5.57 -5.58 -7.98
C TRP A 167 -4.96 -4.67 -9.04
N LYS A 168 -4.35 -5.24 -10.09
CA LYS A 168 -3.78 -4.49 -11.21
C LYS A 168 -4.81 -3.56 -11.86
N ALA A 169 -5.98 -4.11 -12.21
CA ALA A 169 -7.03 -3.34 -12.87
C ALA A 169 -7.52 -2.18 -11.99
N PHE A 170 -7.65 -2.41 -10.68
CA PHE A 170 -7.99 -1.36 -9.72
C PHE A 170 -6.90 -0.28 -9.65
N CYS A 171 -5.62 -0.66 -9.50
CA CYS A 171 -4.51 0.30 -9.49
C CYS A 171 -4.40 1.11 -10.79
N GLU A 172 -4.64 0.50 -11.96
CA GLU A 172 -4.65 1.22 -13.25
C GLU A 172 -5.75 2.31 -13.29
N ALA A 173 -6.96 1.99 -12.80
CA ALA A 173 -8.04 2.96 -12.73
C ALA A 173 -7.73 4.08 -11.72
N GLN A 174 -7.14 3.74 -10.57
CA GLN A 174 -6.75 4.71 -9.56
C GLN A 174 -5.61 5.62 -10.02
N LEU A 175 -4.62 5.08 -10.74
CA LEU A 175 -3.53 5.85 -11.32
C LEU A 175 -4.07 6.88 -12.32
N ALA A 176 -4.97 6.46 -13.23
CA ALA A 176 -5.59 7.36 -14.19
C ALA A 176 -6.37 8.51 -13.52
N GLY A 177 -7.09 8.21 -12.44
CA GLY A 177 -7.77 9.21 -11.60
C GLY A 177 -6.80 10.20 -10.94
N ALA A 178 -5.76 9.70 -10.31
CA ALA A 178 -4.75 10.53 -9.66
C ALA A 178 -3.99 11.40 -10.68
N GLU A 179 -3.66 10.82 -11.84
CA GLU A 179 -3.01 11.50 -12.95
C GLU A 179 -3.84 12.70 -13.47
N ALA A 180 -5.15 12.49 -13.68
CA ALA A 180 -6.07 13.57 -14.05
C ALA A 180 -6.17 14.63 -12.95
N ALA A 181 -6.20 14.21 -11.69
CA ALA A 181 -6.24 15.12 -10.55
C ALA A 181 -5.01 16.02 -10.51
N VAL A 182 -3.79 15.49 -10.65
CA VAL A 182 -2.55 16.29 -10.65
C VAL A 182 -2.59 17.40 -11.71
N ARG A 183 -3.09 17.09 -12.92
CA ARG A 183 -3.21 18.11 -13.98
C ARG A 183 -4.26 19.18 -13.71
N ALA A 184 -5.29 18.83 -12.94
CA ALA A 184 -6.33 19.76 -12.52
C ALA A 184 -5.94 20.60 -11.29
N ALA A 185 -4.80 20.32 -10.66
CA ALA A 185 -4.35 21.02 -9.46
C ALA A 185 -4.11 22.51 -9.74
N THR A 186 -4.56 23.37 -8.82
CA THR A 186 -4.51 24.83 -9.03
C THR A 186 -3.44 25.53 -8.20
N ASP A 187 -2.93 24.88 -7.16
CA ASP A 187 -1.85 25.38 -6.31
C ASP A 187 -0.84 24.28 -5.97
N ALA A 188 0.31 24.69 -5.43
CA ALA A 188 1.44 23.80 -5.21
C ALA A 188 1.20 22.75 -4.11
N GLN A 189 0.40 23.05 -3.09
CA GLN A 189 0.10 22.08 -2.04
C GLN A 189 -0.85 21.01 -2.58
N ASP A 190 -1.93 21.46 -3.21
CA ASP A 190 -2.95 20.66 -3.87
C ASP A 190 -2.35 19.69 -4.91
N ALA A 191 -1.35 20.17 -5.67
CA ALA A 191 -0.61 19.36 -6.63
C ALA A 191 0.28 18.30 -5.98
N ARG A 192 0.96 18.62 -4.86
CA ARG A 192 1.79 17.65 -4.14
C ARG A 192 0.94 16.53 -3.56
N ASP A 193 -0.18 16.87 -2.94
CA ASP A 193 -1.09 15.87 -2.34
C ASP A 193 -1.62 14.90 -3.41
N ARG A 194 -2.02 15.42 -4.59
CA ARG A 194 -2.45 14.58 -5.72
C ARG A 194 -1.33 13.78 -6.34
N TYR A 195 -0.12 14.33 -6.39
CA TYR A 195 1.02 13.62 -6.94
C TYR A 195 1.47 12.51 -5.99
N SER A 196 1.38 12.71 -4.68
CA SER A 196 1.62 11.66 -3.70
C SER A 196 0.70 10.45 -3.93
N ASP A 197 -0.57 10.72 -4.25
CA ASP A 197 -1.52 9.69 -4.64
C ASP A 197 -1.15 9.01 -5.97
N TYR A 198 -0.77 9.78 -6.98
CA TYR A 198 -0.29 9.24 -8.27
C TYR A 198 0.93 8.32 -8.08
N GLY A 199 1.96 8.79 -7.37
CA GLY A 199 3.18 8.04 -7.08
C GLY A 199 2.89 6.76 -6.32
N TYR A 200 1.97 6.80 -5.35
CA TYR A 200 1.55 5.62 -4.59
C TYR A 200 0.91 4.55 -5.50
N TRP A 201 0.03 4.94 -6.42
CA TRP A 201 -0.58 3.98 -7.35
C TRP A 201 0.40 3.48 -8.41
N GLN A 202 1.32 4.34 -8.85
CA GLN A 202 2.38 3.97 -9.79
C GLN A 202 3.30 2.92 -9.17
N TRP A 203 3.76 3.16 -7.94
CA TRP A 203 4.57 2.22 -7.17
C TRP A 203 3.90 0.84 -7.07
N ASN A 204 2.59 0.81 -6.80
CA ASN A 204 1.82 -0.43 -6.72
C ASN A 204 1.80 -1.22 -8.04
N LEU A 205 1.67 -0.53 -9.16
CA LEU A 205 1.75 -1.14 -10.48
C LEU A 205 3.16 -1.64 -10.81
N ASP A 206 4.18 -0.92 -10.38
CA ASP A 206 5.57 -1.32 -10.58
C ASP A 206 5.92 -2.60 -9.84
N GLN A 207 5.34 -2.81 -8.65
CA GLN A 207 5.49 -4.10 -7.95
C GLN A 207 4.94 -5.28 -8.76
N LEU A 208 3.92 -5.06 -9.60
CA LEU A 208 3.31 -6.10 -10.44
C LEU A 208 4.05 -6.37 -11.76
N LYS A 209 5.00 -5.50 -12.15
CA LYS A 209 5.77 -5.66 -13.40
C LYS A 209 6.88 -6.69 -13.29
N VAL A 210 7.25 -7.11 -12.07
CA VAL A 210 8.31 -8.10 -11.88
C VAL A 210 7.80 -9.44 -12.38
N PRO A 211 8.44 -10.07 -13.38
CA PRO A 211 8.00 -11.35 -13.87
C PRO A 211 8.01 -12.35 -12.72
N ALA A 212 6.91 -13.10 -12.57
CA ALA A 212 6.97 -14.38 -11.89
C ALA A 212 8.07 -15.18 -12.61
N SER A 213 9.23 -15.33 -11.99
CA SER A 213 10.34 -16.07 -12.56
C SER A 213 9.85 -17.46 -12.96
N ALA A 214 10.19 -17.82 -14.21
CA ALA A 214 9.96 -19.11 -14.85
C ALA A 214 10.53 -20.30 -14.07
#